data_AF-A0A9X2KTZ3-F1
#
_entry.id   AF-A0A9X2KTZ3-F1
#
_cell.length_a   1.000
_cell.length_b   1.000
_cell.length_c   1.000
_cell.angle_alpha   90.00
_cell.angle_beta   90.00
_cell.angle_gamma   90.00
#
_symmetry.space_group_name_H-M   'P 1'
#
loop_
_entity.id
_entity.type
_entity.pdbx_description
1 polymer ?
#
loop_
_entity_poly.entity_id
_entity_poly.type
_entity_poly.pdbx_seq_one_letter_code
_entity_poly.pdbx_strand_id
1 'polypeptide(L)'
;MKRIVGYALFFVLGVFCTYPYNAYWDAREHAALDISSISEVLVYQSLLMETYTKHCDIEGYDRWRDFFESSIETYNFRLDRGESFPFVDSPMYFDEHRKRSENYSNALIDFDENVENCQQEFNK
;
A
#
# COMPACT_ATOMS: atom_id res chain seq x y z
N MET A 1 11.55 51.78 3.18
CA MET A 1 12.05 50.68 4.05
C MET A 1 11.01 49.60 4.36
N LYS A 2 9.83 49.91 4.94
CA LYS A 2 8.84 48.89 5.35
C LYS A 2 8.37 47.92 4.24
N ARG A 3 8.26 48.37 2.98
CA ARG A 3 7.85 47.53 1.85
C ARG A 3 8.93 46.52 1.41
N ILE A 4 10.21 46.90 1.49
CA ILE A 4 11.34 46.06 1.05
C ILE A 4 11.53 44.85 1.99
N VAL A 5 11.32 45.07 3.29
CA VAL A 5 11.37 43.99 4.30
C VAL A 5 10.23 42.97 4.07
N GLY A 6 9.04 43.42 3.69
CA GLY A 6 7.92 42.54 3.36
C GLY A 6 8.20 41.64 2.15
N TYR A 7 8.79 42.20 1.08
CA TYR A 7 9.16 41.41 -0.10
C TYR A 7 10.27 40.39 0.18
N ALA A 8 11.25 40.74 1.01
CA ALA A 8 12.31 39.80 1.42
C ALA A 8 11.74 38.63 2.24
N LEU A 9 10.78 38.90 3.15
CA LEU A 9 10.09 37.86 3.93
C LEU A 9 9.26 36.92 3.06
N PHE A 10 8.52 37.46 2.08
CA PHE A 10 7.78 36.64 1.11
C PHE A 10 8.69 35.79 0.23
N PHE A 11 9.85 36.31 -0.17
CA PHE A 11 10.82 35.56 -0.95
C PHE A 11 11.45 34.42 -0.14
N VAL A 12 11.84 34.68 1.11
CA VAL A 12 12.35 33.66 2.04
C VAL A 12 11.29 32.59 2.30
N LEU A 13 10.06 32.97 2.63
CA LEU A 13 8.95 32.02 2.84
C LEU A 13 8.61 31.24 1.56
N GLY A 14 8.63 31.89 0.39
CA GLY A 14 8.41 31.25 -0.90
C GLY A 14 9.45 30.16 -1.18
N VAL A 15 10.74 30.45 -0.94
CA VAL A 15 11.85 29.49 -1.09
C VAL A 15 11.77 28.36 -0.05
N PHE A 16 11.45 28.70 1.21
CA PHE A 16 11.27 27.72 2.29
C PHE A 16 10.05 26.82 2.09
N CYS A 17 9.03 27.24 1.35
CA CYS A 17 7.88 26.40 1.02
C CYS A 17 8.06 25.62 -0.29
N THR A 18 8.76 26.18 -1.28
CA THR A 18 9.02 25.48 -2.56
C THR A 18 10.04 24.37 -2.44
N TYR A 19 11.06 24.52 -1.59
CA TYR A 19 12.05 23.46 -1.36
C TYR A 19 11.44 22.15 -0.78
N PRO A 20 10.67 22.16 0.32
CA PRO A 20 10.01 20.97 0.83
C PRO A 20 8.84 20.50 -0.05
N TYR A 21 8.19 21.40 -0.81
CA TYR A 21 7.17 21.00 -1.79
C TYR A 21 7.80 20.23 -2.96
N ASN A 22 8.89 20.73 -3.54
CA ASN A 22 9.59 20.02 -4.60
C ASN A 22 10.25 18.74 -4.06
N ALA A 23 10.81 18.74 -2.85
CA ALA A 23 11.29 17.54 -2.20
C ALA A 23 10.15 16.55 -1.90
N TYR A 24 8.94 17.01 -1.59
CA TYR A 24 7.75 16.18 -1.42
C TYR A 24 7.29 15.60 -2.75
N TRP A 25 7.29 16.36 -3.85
CA TRP A 25 6.94 15.85 -5.17
C TRP A 25 8.00 14.95 -5.76
N ASP A 26 9.28 15.24 -5.56
CA ASP A 26 10.40 14.39 -5.97
C ASP A 26 10.43 13.09 -5.14
N ALA A 27 10.16 13.19 -3.82
CA ALA A 27 9.91 12.03 -2.96
C ALA A 27 8.63 11.28 -3.38
N ARG A 28 7.58 11.94 -3.85
CA ARG A 28 6.34 11.32 -4.33
C ARG A 28 6.52 10.62 -5.67
N GLU A 29 7.31 11.19 -6.58
CA GLU A 29 7.67 10.61 -7.87
C GLU A 29 8.60 9.40 -7.68
N HIS A 30 9.48 9.43 -6.67
CA HIS A 30 10.21 8.24 -6.19
C HIS A 30 9.32 7.27 -5.37
N ALA A 31 8.25 7.74 -4.74
CA ALA A 31 7.32 6.95 -3.93
C ALA A 31 6.17 6.30 -4.71
N ALA A 32 6.26 6.24 -6.04
CA ALA A 32 5.62 5.17 -6.80
C ALA A 32 6.07 3.76 -6.32
N LEU A 33 7.04 3.70 -5.38
CA LEU A 33 7.60 2.52 -4.76
C LEU A 33 7.55 2.51 -3.20
N ASP A 34 6.64 3.27 -2.55
CA ASP A 34 6.53 3.30 -1.06
C ASP A 34 5.58 2.21 -0.50
N ILE A 35 5.78 1.80 0.76
CA ILE A 35 4.91 0.88 1.52
C ILE A 35 3.42 1.27 1.41
N SER A 36 3.09 2.55 1.46
CA SER A 36 1.71 3.03 1.40
C SER A 36 1.04 2.68 0.06
N SER A 37 1.79 2.78 -1.05
CA SER A 37 1.27 2.50 -2.40
C SER A 37 0.91 1.02 -2.58
N ILE A 38 1.77 0.10 -2.12
CA ILE A 38 1.45 -1.34 -2.17
C ILE A 38 0.30 -1.66 -1.21
N SER A 39 0.21 -0.98 -0.07
CA SER A 39 -0.91 -1.21 0.84
C SER A 39 -2.26 -0.91 0.19
N GLU A 40 -2.37 0.12 -0.66
CA GLU A 40 -3.61 0.41 -1.40
C GLU A 40 -3.93 -0.68 -2.42
N VAL A 41 -2.91 -1.18 -3.13
CA VAL A 41 -3.03 -2.31 -4.07
C VAL A 41 -3.57 -3.56 -3.36
N LEU A 42 -3.04 -3.86 -2.16
CA LEU A 42 -3.49 -4.99 -1.36
C LEU A 42 -4.95 -4.86 -0.87
N VAL A 43 -5.41 -3.66 -0.52
CA VAL A 43 -6.83 -3.42 -0.21
C VAL A 43 -7.71 -3.73 -1.42
N TYR A 44 -7.33 -3.27 -2.61
CA TYR A 44 -8.12 -3.51 -3.81
C TYR A 44 -8.14 -4.99 -4.19
N GLN A 45 -6.99 -5.64 -4.16
CA GLN A 45 -6.88 -7.07 -4.45
C GLN A 45 -7.67 -7.91 -3.43
N SER A 46 -7.61 -7.61 -2.13
CA SER A 46 -8.37 -8.37 -1.13
C SER A 46 -9.89 -8.31 -1.38
N LEU A 47 -10.41 -7.15 -1.80
CA LEU A 47 -11.82 -6.99 -2.17
C LEU A 47 -12.20 -7.78 -3.43
N LEU A 48 -11.31 -7.84 -4.42
CA LEU A 48 -11.50 -8.68 -5.61
C LEU A 48 -11.53 -10.16 -5.24
N MET A 49 -10.55 -10.61 -4.44
CA MET A 49 -10.45 -11.99 -3.97
C MET A 49 -11.71 -12.40 -3.20
N GLU A 50 -12.16 -11.57 -2.26
CA GLU A 50 -13.43 -11.77 -1.54
C GLU A 50 -14.63 -11.88 -2.48
N THR A 51 -14.69 -11.03 -3.50
CA THR A 51 -15.78 -11.06 -4.49
C THR A 51 -15.78 -12.37 -5.26
N TYR A 52 -14.61 -12.83 -5.73
CA TYR A 52 -14.49 -14.08 -6.48
C TYR A 52 -14.85 -15.29 -5.62
N THR A 53 -14.32 -15.37 -4.39
CA THR A 53 -14.63 -16.49 -3.49
C THR A 53 -16.10 -16.53 -3.09
N LYS A 54 -16.70 -15.38 -2.77
CA LYS A 54 -18.13 -15.27 -2.42
C LYS A 54 -19.08 -15.69 -3.55
N HIS A 55 -18.68 -15.45 -4.80
CA HIS A 55 -19.45 -15.84 -5.97
C HIS A 55 -19.04 -17.21 -6.55
N CYS A 56 -18.15 -17.93 -5.86
CA CYS A 56 -17.53 -19.18 -6.33
C CYS A 56 -17.00 -19.08 -7.78
N ASP A 57 -16.45 -17.92 -8.16
CA ASP A 57 -15.77 -17.71 -9.45
C ASP A 57 -14.31 -18.18 -9.34
N ILE A 58 -14.12 -19.49 -9.52
CA ILE A 58 -12.82 -20.17 -9.35
C ILE A 58 -11.80 -19.67 -10.38
N GLU A 59 -12.20 -19.45 -11.63
CA GLU A 59 -11.28 -18.98 -12.68
C GLU A 59 -10.82 -17.54 -12.40
N GLY A 60 -11.74 -16.68 -11.95
CA GLY A 60 -11.42 -15.33 -11.50
C GLY A 60 -10.46 -15.35 -10.32
N TYR A 61 -10.72 -16.19 -9.33
CA TYR A 61 -9.87 -16.36 -8.16
C TYR A 61 -8.44 -16.80 -8.52
N ASP A 62 -8.29 -17.92 -9.24
CA ASP A 62 -6.99 -18.50 -9.59
C ASP A 62 -6.10 -17.51 -10.34
N ARG A 63 -6.70 -16.68 -11.22
CA ARG A 63 -5.99 -15.65 -11.98
C ARG A 63 -5.38 -14.57 -11.08
N TRP A 64 -6.04 -14.21 -9.99
CA TRP A 64 -5.66 -13.10 -9.13
C TRP A 64 -4.91 -13.54 -7.88
N ARG A 65 -5.00 -14.82 -7.51
CA ARG A 65 -4.35 -15.41 -6.33
C ARG A 65 -2.84 -15.18 -6.30
N ASP A 66 -2.14 -15.60 -7.35
CA ASP A 66 -0.68 -15.46 -7.42
C ASP A 66 -0.24 -13.99 -7.38
N PHE A 67 -1.04 -13.10 -7.96
CA PHE A 67 -0.78 -11.67 -7.95
C PHE A 67 -0.97 -11.05 -6.56
N PHE A 68 -1.99 -11.49 -5.81
CA PHE A 68 -2.22 -11.07 -4.43
C PHE A 68 -1.09 -11.57 -3.52
N GLU A 69 -0.71 -12.85 -3.63
CA GLU A 69 0.40 -13.45 -2.89
C GLU A 69 1.72 -12.71 -3.16
N SER A 70 2.05 -12.46 -4.43
CA SER A 70 3.26 -11.70 -4.81
C SER A 70 3.24 -10.25 -4.31
N SER A 71 2.06 -9.64 -4.21
CA SER A 71 1.90 -8.29 -3.67
C SER A 71 2.15 -8.26 -2.15
N ILE A 72 1.71 -9.30 -1.41
CA ILE A 72 2.00 -9.46 0.02
C ILE A 72 3.51 -9.66 0.23
N GLU A 73 4.16 -10.50 -0.58
CA GLU A 73 5.61 -10.70 -0.52
C GLU A 73 6.37 -9.39 -0.78
N THR A 74 5.99 -8.67 -1.83
CA THR A 74 6.61 -7.37 -2.16
C THR A 74 6.42 -6.37 -1.03
N TYR A 75 5.23 -6.34 -0.42
CA TYR A 75 4.93 -5.48 0.71
C TYR A 75 5.82 -5.78 1.93
N ASN A 76 5.98 -7.06 2.28
CA ASN A 76 6.88 -7.50 3.35
C ASN A 76 8.34 -7.14 3.06
N PHE A 77 8.80 -7.37 1.84
CA PHE A 77 10.15 -7.01 1.42
C PHE A 77 10.43 -5.51 1.61
N ARG A 78 9.46 -4.64 1.28
CA ARG A 78 9.61 -3.19 1.49
C ARG A 78 9.55 -2.78 2.96
N LEU A 79 8.71 -3.45 3.75
CA LEU A 79 8.67 -3.25 5.20
C LEU A 79 10.01 -3.57 5.84
N ASP A 80 10.64 -4.68 5.47
CA ASP A 80 11.93 -5.09 6.00
C ASP A 80 13.08 -4.16 5.57
N ARG A 81 12.93 -3.49 4.43
CA ARG A 81 13.88 -2.48 3.94
C ARG A 81 13.66 -1.08 4.51
N GLY A 82 12.58 -0.87 5.26
CA GLY A 82 12.23 0.44 5.78
C GLY A 82 11.91 1.46 4.67
N GLU A 83 11.34 1.00 3.55
CA GLU A 83 11.00 1.88 2.42
C GLU A 83 9.73 2.69 2.73
N SER A 84 9.89 3.67 3.62
CA SER A 84 8.87 4.59 4.11
C SER A 84 9.14 6.03 3.66
N PHE A 85 8.11 6.87 3.65
CA PHE A 85 8.30 8.32 3.52
C PHE A 85 9.09 8.88 4.72
N PRO A 86 10.09 9.76 4.51
CA PRO A 86 10.96 10.29 5.58
C PRO A 86 10.24 10.99 6.75
N PHE A 87 8.98 11.39 6.57
CA PHE A 87 8.17 12.08 7.58
C PHE A 87 7.20 11.15 8.32
N VAL A 88 7.10 9.88 7.92
CA VAL A 88 6.21 8.86 8.49
C VAL A 88 7.02 7.70 9.11
N ASP A 89 8.33 7.72 8.92
CA ASP A 89 9.32 6.74 9.39
C ASP A 89 9.39 6.67 10.93
N SER A 90 8.53 5.85 11.52
CA SER A 90 8.50 5.59 12.96
C SER A 90 8.32 4.09 13.23
N PRO A 91 8.85 3.56 14.34
CA PRO A 91 8.64 2.15 14.69
C PRO A 91 7.15 1.75 14.70
N MET A 92 6.30 2.64 15.21
CA MET A 92 4.84 2.44 15.26
C MET A 92 4.23 2.30 13.86
N TYR A 93 4.69 3.09 12.87
CA TYR A 93 4.24 2.96 11.49
C TYR A 93 4.55 1.58 10.92
N PHE A 94 5.78 1.09 11.09
CA PHE A 94 6.13 -0.25 10.61
C PHE A 94 5.38 -1.36 11.33
N ASP A 95 5.15 -1.23 12.64
CA ASP A 95 4.39 -2.21 13.42
C ASP A 95 2.93 -2.30 12.91
N GLU A 96 2.29 -1.15 12.64
CA GLU A 96 0.94 -1.11 12.07
C GLU A 96 0.89 -1.76 10.69
N HIS A 97 1.86 -1.45 9.82
CA HIS A 97 1.92 -2.00 8.48
C HIS A 97 2.26 -3.51 8.48
N ARG A 98 3.06 -3.98 9.43
CA ARG A 98 3.38 -5.40 9.63
C ARG A 98 2.14 -6.19 10.06
N LYS A 99 1.38 -5.66 11.03
CA LYS A 99 0.08 -6.23 11.41
C LYS A 99 -0.90 -6.27 10.23
N ARG A 100 -0.90 -5.23 9.38
CA ARG A 100 -1.71 -5.22 8.16
C ARG A 100 -1.28 -6.31 7.18
N SER A 101 0.02 -6.54 7.03
CA SER A 101 0.56 -7.63 6.19
C SER A 101 0.10 -9.01 6.69
N GLU A 102 0.20 -9.25 8.00
CA GLU A 102 -0.27 -10.49 8.63
C GLU A 102 -1.76 -10.73 8.37
N ASN A 103 -2.59 -9.68 8.43
CA ASN A 103 -4.01 -9.78 8.10
C ASN A 103 -4.25 -10.19 6.64
N TYR A 104 -3.46 -9.68 5.68
CA TYR A 104 -3.58 -10.09 4.28
C TYR A 104 -3.15 -11.53 4.06
N SER A 105 -2.07 -11.98 4.72
CA SER A 105 -1.63 -13.38 4.66
C SER A 105 -2.70 -14.33 5.21
N ASN A 106 -3.34 -13.97 6.33
CA ASN A 106 -4.43 -14.77 6.90
C ASN A 106 -5.67 -14.76 5.98
N ALA A 107 -6.01 -13.61 5.39
CA ALA A 107 -7.11 -13.52 4.45
C ALA A 107 -6.90 -14.40 3.20
N LEU A 108 -5.66 -14.52 2.69
CA LEU A 108 -5.36 -15.42 1.59
C LEU A 108 -5.67 -16.88 1.94
N ILE A 109 -5.31 -17.33 3.15
CA ILE A 109 -5.65 -18.68 3.65
C ILE A 109 -7.17 -18.86 3.71
N ASP A 110 -7.90 -17.89 4.28
CA ASP A 110 -9.35 -17.94 4.35
C ASP A 110 -9.98 -18.01 2.95
N PHE A 111 -9.41 -17.30 1.97
CA PHE A 111 -9.88 -17.35 0.60
C PHE A 111 -9.63 -18.71 -0.06
N ASP A 112 -8.44 -19.29 0.14
CA ASP A 112 -8.08 -20.63 -0.35
C ASP A 112 -9.11 -21.66 0.18
N GLU A 113 -9.40 -21.65 1.48
CA GLU A 113 -10.38 -22.54 2.10
C GLU A 113 -11.80 -22.37 1.52
N ASN A 114 -12.23 -21.12 1.26
CA ASN A 114 -13.54 -20.85 0.68
C ASN A 114 -13.67 -21.40 -0.76
N VAL A 115 -12.61 -21.31 -1.56
CA VAL A 115 -12.60 -21.84 -2.93
C VAL A 115 -12.60 -23.37 -2.93
N GLU A 116 -11.84 -24.00 -2.04
CA GLU A 116 -11.89 -25.46 -1.85
C GLU A 116 -13.30 -25.94 -1.49
N ASN A 117 -13.99 -25.23 -0.60
CA ASN A 117 -15.38 -25.54 -0.23
C ASN A 117 -16.33 -25.41 -1.43
N CYS A 118 -16.25 -24.31 -2.20
CA CYS A 118 -17.03 -24.15 -3.43
C CYS A 118 -16.80 -25.32 -4.40
N GLN A 119 -15.54 -25.72 -4.62
CA GLN A 119 -15.21 -26.83 -5.52
C GLN A 119 -15.79 -28.17 -5.03
N GLN A 120 -15.79 -28.43 -3.73
CA GLN A 120 -16.40 -29.65 -3.18
C GLN A 120 -17.92 -29.68 -3.34
N GLU A 121 -18.60 -28.54 -3.31
CA GLU A 121 -20.05 -28.45 -3.54
C GLU A 121 -20.43 -28.74 -5.00
N PHE A 122 -19.64 -28.28 -5.98
CA PHE A 122 -19.91 -28.55 -7.40
C PHE A 122 -19.64 -30.00 -7.82
N ASN A 123 -18.82 -30.74 -7.06
CA ASN A 123 -18.45 -32.13 -7.36
C ASN A 123 -19.34 -33.19 -6.68
N LYS A 124 -20.36 -32.77 -5.91
CA LYS A 124 -21.37 -33.65 -5.28
C LYS A 124 -22.62 -33.76 -6.14
#